data_AF-A0A6N8Z361-F1
#
_entry.id   AF-A0A6N8Z361-F1
#
_cell.length_a   1.000
_cell.length_b   1.000
_cell.length_c   1.000
_cell.angle_alpha   90.00
_cell.angle_beta   90.00
_cell.angle_gamma   90.00
#
_symmetry.space_group_name_H-M   'P 1'
#
loop_
_entity.id
_entity.type
_entity.pdbx_description
1 polymer ?
#
loop_
_entity_poly.entity_id
_entity_poly.type
_entity_poly.pdbx_seq_one_letter_code
_entity_poly.pdbx_strand_id
1 'polypeptide(L)'
;MISREVADKVGKLVGHSLREHFKDELVFDPIVVQPAIDHDGDEYLDIFIIYEGDYKKLDPGWSSGLPMLLRPGLVELGIASIPCHSFVPKADWKGVFREKHPKAYEPSSPN
;
A
#
# COMPACT_ATOMS: atom_id res chain seq x y z
N MET A 1 9.65 6.78 13.55
CA MET A 1 8.72 5.69 13.91
C MET A 1 7.30 6.05 13.51
N ILE A 2 6.85 5.45 12.42
CA ILE A 2 5.49 5.59 11.90
C ILE A 2 4.53 4.76 12.78
N SER A 3 3.51 5.40 13.34
CA SER A 3 2.53 4.72 14.21
C SER A 3 1.43 4.03 13.41
N ARG A 4 0.71 3.10 14.05
CA ARG A 4 -0.48 2.45 13.47
C ARG A 4 -1.55 3.46 13.06
N GLU A 5 -1.76 4.49 13.88
CA GLU A 5 -2.72 5.57 13.60
C GLU A 5 -2.35 6.34 12.32
N VAL A 6 -1.06 6.60 12.12
CA VAL A 6 -0.56 7.24 10.89
C VAL A 6 -0.80 6.34 9.68
N ALA A 7 -0.51 5.04 9.79
CA ALA A 7 -0.78 4.07 8.73
C ALA A 7 -2.27 4.03 8.35
N ASP A 8 -3.17 4.06 9.34
CA ASP A 8 -4.62 4.09 9.09
C ASP A 8 -5.07 5.39 8.40
N LYS A 9 -4.50 6.54 8.78
CA LYS A 9 -4.77 7.82 8.11
C LYS A 9 -4.30 7.82 6.65
N VAL A 10 -3.11 7.27 6.39
CA VAL A 10 -2.58 7.11 5.03
C VAL A 10 -3.45 6.15 4.22
N GLY A 11 -3.88 5.03 4.79
CA GLY A 11 -4.78 4.09 4.11
C GLY A 11 -6.09 4.75 3.68
N LYS A 12 -6.66 5.63 4.52
CA LYS A 12 -7.83 6.44 4.17
C LYS A 12 -7.56 7.44 3.06
N LEU A 13 -6.41 8.11 3.08
CA LEU A 13 -5.99 9.05 2.04
C LEU A 13 -5.86 8.35 0.69
N VAL A 14 -5.14 7.22 0.65
CA VAL A 14 -5.00 6.38 -0.56
C VAL A 14 -6.36 5.92 -1.07
N GLY A 15 -7.20 5.40 -0.18
CA GLY A 15 -8.54 4.94 -0.55
C GLY A 15 -9.43 6.05 -1.09
N HIS A 16 -9.30 7.28 -0.60
CA HIS A 16 -10.01 8.43 -1.14
C HIS A 16 -9.55 8.74 -2.58
N SER A 17 -8.23 8.87 -2.81
CA SER A 17 -7.69 9.13 -4.15
C SER A 17 -8.07 8.05 -5.16
N LEU A 18 -8.04 6.77 -4.76
CA LEU A 18 -8.44 5.66 -5.61
C LEU A 18 -9.93 5.72 -5.99
N ARG A 19 -10.81 6.01 -5.02
CA ARG A 19 -12.26 6.15 -5.28
C ARG A 19 -12.58 7.33 -6.17
N GLU A 20 -11.91 8.46 -5.99
CA GLU A 20 -12.13 9.64 -6.85
C GLU A 20 -11.77 9.37 -8.31
N HIS A 21 -10.65 8.66 -8.55
CA HIS A 21 -10.18 8.40 -9.90
C HIS A 21 -10.91 7.23 -10.58
N PHE A 22 -10.98 6.07 -9.93
CA PHE A 22 -11.51 4.84 -10.53
C PHE A 22 -13.00 4.60 -10.27
N LYS A 23 -13.61 5.33 -9.33
CA LYS A 23 -15.04 5.19 -8.97
C LYS A 23 -15.39 3.72 -8.66
N ASP A 24 -16.34 3.16 -9.40
CA ASP A 24 -16.83 1.78 -9.24
C ASP A 24 -16.20 0.80 -10.26
N GLU A 25 -15.19 1.21 -11.02
CA GLU A 25 -14.58 0.35 -12.05
C GLU A 25 -13.70 -0.76 -11.49
N LEU A 26 -13.12 -0.50 -10.31
CA LEU A 26 -12.22 -1.40 -9.59
C LEU A 26 -12.56 -1.36 -8.10
N VAL A 27 -12.53 -2.51 -7.44
CA VAL A 27 -12.68 -2.59 -5.99
C VAL A 27 -11.30 -2.63 -5.35
N PHE A 28 -11.02 -1.70 -4.44
CA PHE A 28 -9.76 -1.63 -3.70
C PHE A 28 -9.98 -1.98 -2.23
N ASP A 29 -9.75 -3.24 -1.88
CA ASP A 29 -9.91 -3.73 -0.51
C ASP A 29 -9.13 -5.06 -0.29
N PRO A 30 -8.20 -5.11 0.69
CA PRO A 30 -7.77 -4.03 1.59
C PRO A 30 -6.74 -3.06 0.97
N ILE A 31 -6.56 -1.91 1.61
CA ILE A 31 -5.36 -1.06 1.45
C ILE A 31 -4.52 -1.26 2.70
N VAL A 32 -3.36 -1.88 2.55
CA VAL A 32 -2.46 -2.21 3.66
C VAL A 32 -1.30 -1.22 3.64
N VAL A 33 -1.13 -0.48 4.73
CA VAL A 33 -0.03 0.46 4.91
C VAL A 33 0.83 -0.03 6.06
N GLN A 34 2.14 -0.14 5.84
CA GLN A 34 3.08 -0.56 6.87
C GLN A 34 4.38 0.24 6.80
N PRO A 35 5.06 0.47 7.95
CA PRO A 35 6.42 0.95 7.93
C PRO A 35 7.35 -0.09 7.31
N ALA A 36 8.33 0.38 6.57
CA ALA A 36 9.43 -0.41 6.02
C ALA A 36 10.74 0.38 6.17
N ILE A 37 11.85 -0.34 6.06
CA ILE A 37 13.20 0.24 6.09
C ILE A 37 13.83 -0.11 4.76
N ASP A 38 14.38 0.88 4.08
CA ASP A 38 15.08 0.64 2.83
C ASP A 38 16.51 0.10 3.06
N HIS A 39 17.25 -0.09 1.97
CA HIS A 39 18.63 -0.58 2.04
C HIS A 39 19.62 0.37 2.75
N ASP A 40 19.30 1.67 2.84
CA ASP A 40 20.13 2.70 3.47
C ASP A 40 19.79 2.86 4.97
N GLY A 41 18.71 2.22 5.43
CA GLY A 41 18.26 2.28 6.82
C GLY A 41 17.18 3.34 7.06
N ASP A 42 16.68 3.99 6.01
CA ASP A 42 15.66 5.02 6.12
C ASP A 42 14.25 4.43 6.22
N GLU A 43 13.45 4.96 7.17
CA GLU A 43 12.05 4.57 7.33
C GLU A 43 11.21 5.17 6.19
N TYR A 44 10.39 4.33 5.55
CA TYR A 44 9.39 4.74 4.58
C TYR A 44 8.07 3.96 4.78
N LEU A 45 7.06 4.34 4.01
CA LEU A 45 5.77 3.66 3.97
C LEU A 45 5.67 2.73 2.77
N ASP A 46 5.45 1.44 3.01
CA ASP A 46 5.10 0.46 1.96
C ASP A 46 3.57 0.28 1.95
N ILE A 47 2.97 0.49 0.78
CA ILE A 47 1.52 0.53 0.59
C ILE A 47 1.11 -0.57 -0.40
N PHE A 48 0.39 -1.58 0.07
CA PHE A 48 -0.22 -2.59 -0.79
C PHE A 48 -1.68 -2.21 -1.07
N ILE A 49 -1.98 -1.99 -2.33
CA ILE A 49 -3.32 -1.68 -2.83
C ILE A 49 -3.86 -2.96 -3.46
N ILE A 50 -4.64 -3.70 -2.68
CA ILE A 50 -5.23 -4.96 -3.15
C ILE A 50 -6.45 -4.60 -3.98
N TYR A 51 -6.49 -5.07 -5.22
CA TYR A 51 -7.60 -4.77 -6.12
C TYR A 51 -8.26 -6.02 -6.68
N GLU A 52 -9.55 -5.88 -7.00
CA GLU A 52 -10.37 -6.86 -7.69
C GLU A 52 -11.03 -6.19 -8.91
N GLY A 53 -10.85 -6.78 -10.10
CA GLY A 53 -11.36 -6.24 -11.37
C GLY A 53 -10.39 -6.45 -12.54
N ASP A 54 -10.65 -5.77 -13.67
CA ASP A 54 -9.83 -5.87 -14.87
C ASP A 54 -8.58 -4.98 -14.76
N TYR A 55 -7.40 -5.60 -14.73
CA TYR A 55 -6.12 -4.89 -14.63
C TYR A 55 -5.90 -3.88 -15.75
N LYS A 56 -6.52 -4.06 -16.93
CA LYS A 56 -6.38 -3.13 -18.05
C LYS A 56 -7.01 -1.76 -17.77
N LYS A 57 -7.86 -1.69 -16.75
CA LYS A 57 -8.47 -0.46 -16.27
C LYS A 57 -7.63 0.27 -15.25
N LEU A 58 -6.55 -0.34 -14.73
CA LEU A 58 -5.56 0.40 -13.97
C LEU A 58 -4.85 1.33 -14.94
N ASP A 59 -5.11 2.64 -14.84
CA ASP A 59 -4.38 3.66 -15.58
C ASP A 59 -2.92 3.65 -15.09
N PRO A 60 -1.95 3.22 -15.90
CA PRO A 60 -0.55 3.12 -15.47
C PRO A 60 0.09 4.50 -15.27
N GLY A 61 -0.35 5.53 -16.00
CA GLY A 61 0.12 6.89 -15.87
C GLY A 61 -0.32 7.50 -14.54
N TRP A 62 -1.60 7.35 -14.21
CA TRP A 62 -2.12 7.79 -12.92
C TRP A 62 -1.52 6.99 -11.76
N SER A 63 -1.46 5.65 -11.90
CA SER A 63 -0.99 4.75 -10.86
C SER A 63 0.48 5.00 -10.50
N SER A 64 1.34 5.30 -11.48
CA SER A 64 2.75 5.65 -11.23
C SER A 64 2.90 7.03 -10.58
N GLY A 65 1.98 7.97 -10.84
CA GLY A 65 1.94 9.29 -10.23
C GLY A 65 1.37 9.34 -8.81
N LEU A 66 0.81 8.24 -8.31
CA LEU A 66 0.14 8.19 -7.01
C LEU A 66 0.97 8.77 -5.84
N PRO A 67 2.28 8.50 -5.68
CA PRO A 67 3.06 9.06 -4.58
C PRO A 67 3.08 10.61 -4.58
N MET A 68 3.06 11.22 -5.77
CA MET A 68 3.02 12.68 -5.90
C MET A 68 1.63 13.23 -5.57
N LEU A 69 0.56 12.51 -5.94
CA LEU A 69 -0.81 12.87 -5.57
C LEU A 69 -1.02 12.80 -4.05
N LEU A 70 -0.39 11.84 -3.38
CA LEU A 70 -0.47 11.68 -1.92
C LEU A 70 0.40 12.71 -1.17
N ARG A 71 1.38 13.33 -1.83
CA ARG A 71 2.41 14.16 -1.19
C ARG A 71 1.83 15.27 -0.30
N PRO A 72 0.81 16.06 -0.71
CA PRO A 72 0.24 17.09 0.16
C PRO A 72 -0.30 16.52 1.48
N GLY A 73 -1.10 15.46 1.42
CA GLY A 73 -1.66 14.83 2.62
C GLY A 73 -0.60 14.15 3.50
N LEU A 74 0.46 13.60 2.91
CA LEU A 74 1.57 13.04 3.68
C LEU A 74 2.37 14.11 4.44
N VAL A 75 2.57 15.29 3.84
CA VAL A 75 3.22 16.43 4.50
C VAL A 75 2.40 16.91 5.71
N GLU A 76 1.07 16.99 5.57
CA GLU A 76 0.18 17.36 6.68
C GLU A 76 0.23 16.36 7.84
N LEU A 77 0.49 15.09 7.55
CA LEU A 77 0.69 14.03 8.54
C LEU A 77 2.12 13.99 9.13
N GLY A 78 3.00 14.91 8.73
CA GLY A 78 4.39 14.96 9.18
C GLY A 78 5.31 13.89 8.57
N ILE A 79 4.89 13.27 7.46
CA ILE A 79 5.65 12.22 6.78
C ILE A 79 6.51 12.86 5.68
N ALA A 80 7.82 12.90 5.91
CA ALA A 80 8.76 13.48 4.95
C ALA A 80 9.09 12.53 3.78
N SER A 81 9.11 11.21 4.04
CA SER A 81 9.45 10.16 3.08
C SER A 81 8.41 10.01 1.96
N ILE A 82 8.87 9.66 0.76
CA ILE A 82 8.00 9.27 -0.35
C ILE A 82 7.58 7.81 -0.12
N PRO A 83 6.28 7.46 -0.18
CA PRO A 83 5.85 6.09 -0.02
C PRO A 83 6.21 5.26 -1.25
N CYS A 84 6.36 3.96 -1.05
CA CYS A 84 6.28 2.98 -2.14
C CYS A 84 4.90 2.37 -2.15
N HIS A 85 4.38 2.07 -3.34
CA HIS A 85 3.09 1.40 -3.47
C HIS A 85 3.15 0.27 -4.49
N SER A 86 2.29 -0.71 -4.29
CA SER A 86 2.12 -1.85 -5.19
C SER A 86 0.64 -2.13 -5.38
N PHE A 87 0.20 -2.22 -6.63
CA PHE A 87 -1.13 -2.74 -6.98
C PHE A 87 -1.03 -4.26 -7.08
N VAL A 88 -1.79 -4.96 -6.24
CA VAL A 88 -1.72 -6.42 -6.15
C VAL A 88 -3.09 -7.01 -6.46
N PRO A 89 -3.21 -7.90 -7.46
CA PRO A 89 -4.45 -8.64 -7.66
C PRO A 89 -4.83 -9.40 -6.40
N LYS A 90 -6.10 -9.37 -6.00
CA LYS A 90 -6.59 -10.05 -4.80
C LYS A 90 -6.29 -11.54 -4.76
N ALA A 91 -6.24 -12.20 -5.93
CA ALA A 91 -5.85 -13.60 -6.07
C ALA A 91 -4.39 -13.85 -5.62
N ASP A 92 -3.50 -12.89 -5.86
CA ASP A 92 -2.06 -13.01 -5.60
C ASP A 92 -1.66 -12.51 -4.21
N TRP A 93 -2.54 -11.77 -3.54
CA TRP A 93 -2.26 -11.12 -2.26
C TRP A 93 -1.69 -12.09 -1.20
N LYS A 94 -2.22 -13.31 -1.09
CA LYS A 94 -1.72 -14.30 -0.12
C LYS A 94 -0.25 -14.68 -0.39
N GLY A 95 0.16 -14.77 -1.65
CA GLY A 95 1.55 -15.06 -2.03
C GLY A 95 2.47 -13.89 -1.68
N VAL A 96 2.11 -12.69 -2.13
CA VAL A 96 2.86 -11.45 -1.88
C VAL A 96 3.03 -11.19 -0.38
N PHE A 97 1.96 -11.37 0.40
CA PHE A 97 2.02 -11.18 1.86
C PHE A 97 3.02 -12.13 2.52
N ARG A 98 3.06 -13.41 2.09
CA ARG A 98 4.01 -14.40 2.62
C ARG A 98 5.46 -14.06 2.28
N GLU A 99 5.72 -13.62 1.05
CA GLU A 99 7.07 -13.22 0.61
C GLU A 99 7.60 -12.02 1.38
N LYS A 100 6.72 -11.06 1.70
CA LYS A 100 7.07 -9.85 2.46
C LYS A 100 7.18 -10.10 3.97
N HIS A 101 6.50 -11.12 4.49
CA HIS A 101 6.46 -11.46 5.91
C HIS A 101 6.76 -12.95 6.16
N PRO A 102 7.96 -13.45 5.80
CA PRO A 102 8.27 -14.88 5.89
C PRO A 102 8.15 -15.42 7.33
N LYS A 103 8.52 -14.59 8.32
CA LYS A 103 8.45 -14.94 9.76
C LYS A 103 7.01 -15.04 10.30
N ALA A 104 6.04 -14.41 9.66
CA ALA A 104 4.64 -14.47 10.07
C ALA A 104 3.96 -15.79 9.66
N TYR A 105 4.64 -16.60 8.85
CA TYR A 105 4.11 -17.84 8.28
C TYR A 105 5.03 -19.05 8.49
N GLU A 106 5.99 -18.97 9.41
CA GLU A 106 6.71 -20.16 9.86
C GLU A 106 5.67 -21.15 10.43
N PRO A 107 5.46 -22.32 9.81
CA PRO A 107 4.67 -23.34 10.46
C PRO A 107 5.39 -23.63 11.76
N SER A 108 4.70 -23.44 12.89
CA SER A 108 5.18 -23.86 14.21
C SER A 108 5.72 -25.26 14.04
N SER A 109 7.05 -25.41 14.08
CA SER A 109 7.68 -26.70 13.90
C SER A 109 7.06 -27.63 14.95
N PRO A 110 6.46 -28.77 14.55
CA PRO A 110 6.06 -29.75 15.53
C PRO A 110 7.36 -30.27 16.16
N ASN A 111 7.55 -29.94 17.44
CA ASN A 111 8.49 -30.66 18.30
C ASN A 111 8.02 -32.11 18.47
#